data_AF-A0AAU8JT90-F1
#
_entry.id   AF-A0AAU8JT90-F1
#
_cell.length_a   1.000
_cell.length_b   1.000
_cell.length_c   1.000
_cell.angle_alpha   90.00
_cell.angle_beta   90.00
_cell.angle_gamma   90.00
#
_symmetry.space_group_name_H-M   'P 1'
#
loop_
_entity.id
_entity.type
_entity.pdbx_description
1 polymer ?
#
loop_
_entity_poly.entity_id
_entity_poly.type
_entity_poly.pdbx_seq_one_letter_code
_entity_poly.pdbx_strand_id
1 'polypeptide(L)' 'MTQVSATTAELKRTQASENASTKTWRHVIQPDADAAANFLNLTPPQGPGEATITLRTDGQIDVVYLI' A
#
# COMPACT_ATOMS: atom_id res chain seq x y z
N MET A 1 5.97 21.28 -1.90
CA MET A 1 6.20 20.07 -2.71
C MET A 1 5.16 19.03 -2.27
N THR A 2 4.02 18.95 -2.96
CA THR A 2 2.81 18.24 -2.46
C THR A 2 2.05 17.59 -3.62
N GLN A 3 2.76 16.87 -4.50
CA GLN A 3 2.15 16.23 -5.68
C GLN A 3 2.28 14.70 -5.67
N VAL A 4 3.30 14.14 -5.01
CA VAL A 4 3.55 12.69 -4.99
C VAL A 4 2.48 11.92 -4.19
N SER A 5 1.93 12.52 -3.14
CA SER A 5 0.91 11.90 -2.27
C SER A 5 -0.46 11.77 -2.93
N ALA A 6 -0.82 12.73 -3.79
CA ALA A 6 -2.13 12.76 -4.45
C ALA A 6 -2.25 11.65 -5.51
N THR A 7 -1.19 11.44 -6.31
CA THR A 7 -1.17 10.41 -7.35
C THR A 7 -1.26 9.01 -6.77
N THR A 8 -0.60 8.76 -5.65
CA THR A 8 -0.61 7.45 -4.97
C THR A 8 -1.98 7.12 -4.38
N ALA A 9 -2.64 8.11 -3.76
CA ALA A 9 -3.98 7.94 -3.22
C ALA A 9 -5.04 7.74 -4.33
N GLU A 10 -4.87 8.40 -5.46
CA GLU A 10 -5.76 8.26 -6.63
C GLU A 10 -5.60 6.87 -7.28
N LEU A 11 -4.36 6.41 -7.49
CA LEU A 11 -4.07 5.06 -7.98
C LEU A 11 -4.67 3.99 -7.07
N LYS A 12 -4.55 4.17 -5.75
CA LYS A 12 -5.11 3.26 -4.74
C LYS A 12 -6.64 3.24 -4.75
N ARG A 13 -7.30 4.39 -4.94
CA ARG A 13 -8.77 4.50 -5.04
C ARG A 13 -9.32 3.80 -6.27
N THR A 14 -8.73 4.02 -7.45
CA THR A 14 -9.14 3.35 -8.69
C THR A 14 -8.99 1.83 -8.57
N GLN A 15 -7.90 1.36 -7.95
CA GLN A 15 -7.62 -0.06 -7.79
C GLN A 15 -8.52 -0.75 -6.75
N ALA A 16 -9.03 0.01 -5.77
CA ALA A 16 -10.00 -0.44 -4.79
C ALA A 16 -11.41 -0.57 -5.37
N SER A 17 -11.82 0.37 -6.23
CA SER A 17 -13.16 0.38 -6.82
C SER A 17 -13.39 -0.76 -7.82
N GLU A 18 -12.33 -1.32 -8.40
CA GLU A 18 -12.43 -2.44 -9.35
C GLU A 18 -12.61 -3.82 -8.69
N ASN A 19 -12.40 -3.98 -7.37
CA ASN A 19 -12.14 -5.29 -6.75
C ASN A 19 -13.07 -5.72 -5.60
N ALA A 20 -14.28 -5.16 -5.46
CA ALA A 20 -15.15 -5.36 -4.28
C ALA A 20 -15.64 -6.82 -3.98
N SER A 21 -15.14 -7.86 -4.68
CA SER A 21 -15.50 -9.27 -4.43
C SER A 21 -14.34 -10.27 -4.44
N THR A 22 -13.10 -9.90 -4.81
CA THR A 22 -11.98 -10.84 -4.93
C THR A 22 -10.79 -10.43 -4.08
N LYS A 23 -10.50 -11.23 -3.04
CA LYS A 23 -9.30 -11.11 -2.22
C LYS A 23 -8.04 -11.24 -3.07
N THR A 24 -7.27 -10.17 -3.18
CA THR A 24 -6.08 -10.14 -4.05
C THR A 24 -4.87 -9.64 -3.27
N TRP A 25 -3.80 -10.42 -3.27
CA TRP A 25 -2.51 -9.98 -2.75
C TRP A 25 -1.86 -8.98 -3.69
N ARG A 26 -1.41 -7.85 -3.14
CA ARG A 26 -0.72 -6.77 -3.83
C ARG A 26 0.64 -6.56 -3.19
N HIS A 27 1.58 -6.03 -3.98
CA HIS A 27 2.93 -5.73 -3.55
C HIS A 27 3.31 -4.31 -3.99
N VAL A 28 3.88 -3.54 -3.06
CA VAL A 28 4.46 -2.23 -3.32
C VAL A 28 5.79 -2.10 -2.59
N ILE A 29 6.68 -1.28 -3.13
CA ILE A 29 7.95 -0.92 -2.48
C ILE A 29 7.80 0.49 -1.93
N GLN A 30 8.19 0.68 -0.67
CA GLN A 30 8.16 1.95 0.03
C GLN A 30 9.58 2.38 0.37
N PRO A 31 9.85 3.70 0.38
CA PRO A 31 11.21 4.21 0.58
C PRO A 31 11.72 3.98 2.01
N ASP A 32 10.82 3.90 3.00
CA ASP A 32 11.15 3.74 4.40
C ASP A 32 9.95 3.18 5.20
N ALA A 33 10.18 2.90 6.49
CA ALA A 33 9.19 2.30 7.37
C ALA A 33 7.99 3.22 7.65
N ASP A 34 8.20 4.53 7.73
CA ASP A 34 7.13 5.50 7.99
C ASP A 34 6.20 5.61 6.77
N ALA A 35 6.76 5.63 5.56
CA ALA A 35 6.01 5.59 4.31
C ALA A 35 5.20 4.29 4.18
N ALA A 36 5.76 3.15 4.57
CA ALA A 36 5.05 1.87 4.59
C ALA A 36 3.88 1.85 5.58
N ALA A 37 4.10 2.31 6.82
CA ALA A 37 3.05 2.42 7.82
C ALA A 37 1.94 3.39 7.36
N ASN A 38 2.32 4.56 6.85
CA ASN A 38 1.37 5.53 6.31
C ASN A 38 0.56 4.94 5.14
N PHE A 39 1.19 4.25 4.20
CA PHE A 39 0.52 3.61 3.07
C PHE A 39 -0.56 2.61 3.50
N LEU A 40 -0.27 1.78 4.51
CA LEU A 40 -1.23 0.82 5.07
C LEU A 40 -2.39 1.48 5.81
N ASN A 41 -2.16 2.65 6.42
CA ASN A 41 -3.17 3.42 7.14
C ASN A 41 -4.09 4.27 6.23
N LEU A 42 -3.75 4.46 4.95
CA LEU A 42 -4.59 5.18 3.99
C LEU A 42 -5.79 4.33 3.54
N THR A 43 -6.99 4.92 3.46
CA THR A 43 -8.18 4.25 2.90
C THR A 43 -8.00 3.88 1.42
N PRO A 44 -8.37 2.66 0.96
CA PRO A 44 -8.86 1.53 1.76
C PRO A 44 -7.74 0.96 2.63
N PRO A 45 -7.96 0.86 3.95
CA PRO A 45 -6.89 0.70 4.92
C PRO A 45 -6.65 -0.78 5.25
N GLN A 46 -6.39 -1.60 4.22
CA GLN A 46 -6.42 -3.09 4.25
C GLN A 46 -7.83 -3.63 3.96
N GLY A 47 -7.95 -4.53 2.97
CA GLY A 47 -8.98 -5.58 3.04
C GLY A 47 -8.72 -6.44 4.29
N PRO A 48 -9.57 -7.40 4.69
CA PRO A 48 -9.63 -7.97 6.05
C PRO A 48 -8.31 -8.43 6.73
N GLY A 49 -7.47 -7.47 7.15
CA GLY A 49 -6.45 -7.56 8.19
C GLY A 49 -5.07 -8.13 7.84
N GLU A 50 -4.74 -8.39 6.57
CA GLU A 50 -3.48 -9.08 6.25
C GLU A 50 -2.49 -8.21 5.48
N ALA A 51 -1.38 -7.87 6.13
CA ALA A 51 -0.21 -7.24 5.51
C ALA A 51 1.09 -7.79 6.13
N THR A 52 2.16 -7.83 5.34
CA THR A 52 3.52 -8.14 5.76
C THR A 52 4.48 -7.07 5.25
N ILE A 53 5.42 -6.67 6.11
CA ILE A 53 6.42 -5.65 5.83
C ILE A 53 7.80 -6.28 6.02
N THR A 54 8.69 -6.12 5.04
CA THR A 54 10.07 -6.63 5.12
C THR A 54 11.07 -5.56 4.73
N LEU A 55 12.11 -5.38 5.54
CA LEU A 55 13.25 -4.52 5.22
C LEU A 55 14.17 -5.20 4.20
N ARG A 56 14.49 -4.50 3.12
CA ARG A 56 15.46 -4.93 2.12
C ARG A 56 16.87 -4.47 2.47
N THR A 57 17.86 -5.14 1.89
CA THR A 57 19.28 -4.79 2.08
C THR A 57 19.66 -3.43 1.50
N ASP A 58 18.85 -2.86 0.60
CA ASP A 58 19.04 -1.53 0.01
C ASP A 58 18.36 -0.40 0.82
N GLY A 59 17.77 -0.72 1.97
CA GLY A 59 17.10 0.22 2.86
C GLY A 59 15.63 0.49 2.51
N GLN A 60 15.13 -0.01 1.37
CA GLN A 60 13.71 0.07 1.02
C GLN A 60 12.89 -0.98 1.76
N ILE A 61 11.56 -0.82 1.70
CA ILE A 61 10.61 -1.67 2.39
C ILE A 61 9.68 -2.35 1.38
N ASP A 62 9.64 -3.69 1.39
CA ASP A 62 8.63 -4.47 0.70
C ASP A 62 7.35 -4.50 1.54
N VAL A 63 6.21 -4.12 0.95
CA VAL A 63 4.89 -4.20 1.57
C VAL A 63 4.01 -5.11 0.74
N VAL A 64 3.56 -6.21 1.34
CA VAL A 64 2.61 -7.15 0.74
C VAL A 64 1.30 -7.07 1.52
N TYR A 65 0.17 -6.84 0.86
CA TYR A 65 -1.10 -6.60 1.53
C TYR A 65 -2.28 -7.16 0.76
N LEU A 66 -3.34 -7.51 1.47
CA LEU A 66 -4.58 -8.02 0.91
C LEU A 66 -5.57 -6.87 0.67
N ILE A 67 -6.16 -6.83 -0.53
CA ILE A 67 -7.33 -5.99 -0.87
C ILE A 67 -8.56 -6.84 -1.16
#